data_AF-A0A653N798-F1
#
_entry.id   AF-A0A653N798-F1
#
_cell.length_a   1.000
_cell.length_b   1.000
_cell.length_c   1.000
_cell.angle_alpha   90.00
_cell.angle_beta   90.00
_cell.angle_gamma   90.00
#
_symmetry.space_group_name_H-M   'P 1'
#
loop_
_entity.id
_entity.type
_entity.pdbx_description
1 polymer ?
#
loop_
_entity_poly.entity_id
_entity_poly.type
_entity_poly.pdbx_seq_one_letter_code
_entity_poly.pdbx_strand_id
1 'polypeptide(L)' 'MPYWTTLLIALGGLLLGGAYSLRKQEFPVWLQIGFVVCAVMAIVAGFLLLP' A
#
# COMPACT_ATOMS: atom_id res chain seq x y z
N MET A 1 -16.18 6.81 -8.23
CA MET A 1 -14.84 6.28 -8.52
C MET A 1 -14.98 4.86 -9.04
N PRO A 2 -14.23 4.45 -10.07
CA PRO A 2 -14.21 3.06 -10.53
C PRO A 2 -13.89 2.13 -9.36
N TYR A 3 -14.55 0.96 -9.30
CA TYR A 3 -14.34 -0.01 -8.22
C TYR A 3 -12.86 -0.42 -8.12
N TRP A 4 -12.14 -0.50 -9.25
CA TRP A 4 -10.69 -0.76 -9.28
C TRP A 4 -9.85 0.32 -8.61
N THR A 5 -10.13 1.59 -8.85
CA THR A 5 -9.44 2.72 -8.20
C THR A 5 -9.61 2.65 -6.69
N THR A 6 -10.84 2.43 -6.22
CA THR A 6 -11.14 2.33 -4.79
C THR A 6 -10.40 1.15 -4.15
N LEU A 7 -10.41 -0.03 -4.80
CA LEU A 7 -9.70 -1.22 -4.32
C LEU A 7 -8.18 -0.99 -4.24
N LEU A 8 -7.58 -0.33 -5.25
CA LEU A 8 -6.14 -0.05 -5.28
C LEU A 8 -5.71 0.94 -4.19
N ILE A 9 -6.49 1.99 -3.96
CA ILE A 9 -6.22 2.96 -2.89
C ILE A 9 -6.42 2.29 -1.51
N ALA A 10 -7.47 1.51 -1.34
CA ALA A 10 -7.73 0.77 -0.10
C ALA A 10 -6.62 -0.25 0.20
N LEU A 11 -6.14 -0.97 -0.83
CA LEU A 11 -4.99 -1.87 -0.73
C LEU A 11 -3.74 -1.13 -0.30
N GLY A 12 -3.49 0.06 -0.84
CA GLY A 12 -2.40 0.92 -0.41
C GLY A 12 -2.46 1.27 1.08
N GLY A 13 -3.64 1.62 1.58
CA GLY A 13 -3.86 1.83 3.02
C GLY A 13 -3.58 0.57 3.87
N LEU A 14 -4.05 -0.60 3.41
CA LEU A 14 -3.76 -1.88 4.08
C LEU A 14 -2.27 -2.19 4.11
N LEU A 15 -1.54 -1.94 3.02
CA LEU A 15 -0.10 -2.18 2.94
C LEU A 15 0.69 -1.23 3.85
N LEU A 16 0.27 0.04 4.00
CA LEU A 16 0.85 0.95 4.99
C LEU A 16 0.58 0.47 6.42
N GLY A 17 -0.64 0.01 6.71
CA GLY A 17 -0.96 -0.63 7.99
C GLY A 17 -0.12 -1.88 8.25
N GLY A 18 0.12 -2.69 7.21
CA GLY A 18 1.01 -3.84 7.23
C GLY A 18 2.46 -3.45 7.55
N ALA A 19 3.00 -2.42 6.91
CA ALA A 19 4.34 -1.90 7.20
C ALA A 19 4.47 -1.45 8.67
N TYR A 20 3.45 -0.76 9.20
CA TYR A 20 3.43 -0.35 10.62
C TYR A 20 3.37 -1.56 11.56
N SER A 21 2.57 -2.57 11.23
CA SER A 21 2.50 -3.82 11.99
C SER A 21 3.84 -4.56 12.00
N LEU A 22 4.50 -4.67 10.85
CA LEU A 22 5.84 -5.27 10.71
C LEU A 22 6.88 -4.53 11.54
N ARG A 23 6.81 -3.19 11.56
CA ARG A 23 7.68 -2.37 12.41
C ARG A 23 7.50 -2.69 13.89
N LYS A 24 6.26 -2.90 14.35
CA LYS A 24 5.96 -3.20 15.75
C LYS A 24 6.37 -4.62 16.16
N GLN A 25 6.43 -5.54 15.20
CA GLN A 25 6.89 -6.91 15.38
C GLN A 25 8.41 -7.08 15.16
N GLU A 26 9.16 -5.96 15.05
CA GLU A 26 10.61 -5.94 14.83
C GLU A 26 11.06 -6.73 13.59
N PHE A 27 10.19 -6.83 12.58
CA PHE A 27 10.55 -7.49 11.32
C PHE A 27 11.64 -6.70 10.57
N PRO A 28 12.39 -7.38 9.69
CA PRO A 28 13.47 -6.76 8.94
C PRO A 28 13.04 -5.51 8.17
N VAL A 29 13.89 -4.47 8.21
CA VAL A 29 13.62 -3.16 7.61
C VAL A 29 13.36 -3.26 6.10
N TRP A 30 14.04 -4.18 5.38
CA TRP A 30 13.82 -4.38 3.94
C TRP A 30 12.38 -4.82 3.63
N LEU A 31 11.76 -5.62 4.50
CA LEU A 31 10.38 -6.06 4.34
C LEU A 31 9.39 -4.91 4.60
N GLN A 32 9.67 -4.07 5.61
CA GLN A 32 8.88 -2.86 5.88
C GLN A 32 8.93 -1.91 4.67
N ILE A 33 10.12 -1.67 4.12
CA ILE A 33 10.32 -0.85 2.92
C ILE A 33 9.55 -1.43 1.74
N GLY A 34 9.63 -2.75 1.51
CA GLY A 34 8.89 -3.43 0.45
C GLY A 34 7.38 -3.17 0.54
N PHE A 35 6.79 -3.26 1.73
CA PHE A 35 5.37 -2.95 1.95
C PHE A 35 5.04 -1.49 1.64
N VAL A 36 5.87 -0.54 2.08
CA VAL A 36 5.68 0.89 1.79
C VAL A 36 5.76 1.16 0.29
N VAL A 37 6.73 0.58 -0.41
CA VAL A 37 6.86 0.72 -1.87
C VAL A 37 5.62 0.20 -2.59
N CYS A 38 5.18 -1.02 -2.26
CA CYS A 38 3.95 -1.59 -2.83
C CYS A 38 2.71 -0.73 -2.53
N ALA A 39 2.63 -0.18 -1.32
CA ALA A 39 1.53 0.70 -0.93
C ALA A 39 1.46 1.95 -1.81
N VAL A 40 2.60 2.63 -1.99
CA VAL A 40 2.71 3.82 -2.85
C VAL A 40 2.35 3.47 -4.28
N MET A 41 2.87 2.36 -4.82
CA MET A 41 2.55 1.92 -6.18
C MET A 41 1.07 1.63 -6.37
N ALA A 42 0.42 0.99 -5.40
CA ALA A 42 -1.02 0.71 -5.46
C ALA A 42 -1.85 2.01 -5.47
N ILE A 43 -1.50 2.98 -4.62
CA ILE A 43 -2.19 4.29 -4.57
C ILE A 43 -1.99 5.05 -5.88
N VAL A 44 -0.76 5.13 -6.38
CA VAL A 44 -0.44 5.77 -7.66
C VAL A 44 -1.20 5.11 -8.80
N ALA A 45 -1.21 3.78 -8.87
CA ALA A 45 -1.98 3.05 -9.87
C ALA A 45 -3.49 3.37 -9.78
N GLY A 46 -4.05 3.45 -8.57
CA GLY A 46 -5.44 3.85 -8.36
C GLY A 46 -5.76 5.21 -8.98
N PHE A 47 -4.87 6.19 -8.78
CA PHE A 47 -5.01 7.52 -9.38
C PHE A 47 -4.85 7.53 -10.90
N LEU A 48 -3.93 6.74 -11.45
CA LEU A 48 -3.74 6.63 -12.90
C LEU A 48 -4.91 5.93 -13.60
N LEU A 49 -5.69 5.12 -12.88
CA LEU A 49 -6.91 4.47 -13.37
C LEU A 49 -8.19 5.31 -13.18
N LEU A 50 -8.09 6.54 -12.66
CA LEU A 50 -9.24 7.45 -12.74
C LEU A 50 -9.52 7.80 -14.21
N PRO A 51 -10.79 7.71 -14.67
CA PRO A 51 -11.19 8.11 -16.02
C PRO A 51 -11.17 9.63 -16.20
#